data_AF-A0A7K4ARE5-F1
#
_entry.id   AF-A0A7K4ARE5-F1
#
_cell.length_a   1.000
_cell.length_b   1.000
_cell.length_c   1.000
_cell.angle_alpha   90.00
_cell.angle_beta   90.00
_cell.angle_gamma   90.00
#
_symmetry.space_group_name_H-M   'P 1'
#
loop_
_entity.id
_entity.type
_entity.pdbx_description
1 polymer ?
#
loop_
_entity_poly.entity_id
_entity_poly.type
_entity_poly.pdbx_seq_one_letter_code
_entity_poly.pdbx_strand_id
1 'polypeptide(L)'
;MLDELDKRIIEELCISSQGSYRQIARRLGVHPTTLIQRIKNLEEKGIIRGYRANVDYLKLGYEFMALVHIYVEGDVLDVQSKIK
;
A
#
# COMPACT_ATOMS: atom_id res chain seq x y z
N MET A 1 -7.82 5.34 15.69
CA MET A 1 -6.47 5.93 15.61
C MET A 1 -5.46 4.81 15.44
N LEU A 2 -4.46 4.97 14.57
CA LEU A 2 -3.38 3.99 14.39
C LEU A 2 -2.32 4.19 15.45
N ASP A 3 -1.85 3.12 16.09
CA ASP A 3 -0.71 3.20 17.00
C ASP A 3 0.63 3.01 16.26
N GLU A 4 1.73 3.23 16.95
CA GLU A 4 3.07 3.12 16.35
C GLU A 4 3.41 1.70 15.87
N LEU A 5 2.84 0.67 16.50
CA LEU A 5 3.02 -0.69 16.03
C LEU A 5 2.31 -0.90 14.70
N ASP A 6 1.07 -0.40 14.56
CA ASP A 6 0.32 -0.49 13.31
C ASP A 6 1.09 0.17 12.14
N LYS A 7 1.70 1.34 12.37
CA LYS A 7 2.53 2.03 11.36
C LYS A 7 3.73 1.18 10.93
N ARG A 8 4.47 0.64 11.89
CA ARG A 8 5.64 -0.22 11.62
C ARG A 8 5.25 -1.52 10.90
N ILE A 9 4.08 -2.08 11.21
CA ILE A 9 3.52 -3.23 10.48
C ILE A 9 3.28 -2.85 9.01
N ILE A 10 2.66 -1.70 8.75
CA ILE A 10 2.40 -1.22 7.38
C ILE A 10 3.70 -1.01 6.62
N GLU A 11 4.70 -0.38 7.23
CA GLU A 11 6.03 -0.18 6.62
C GLU A 11 6.68 -1.50 6.21
N GLU A 12 6.70 -2.49 7.10
CA GLU A 12 7.24 -3.83 6.81
C GLU A 12 6.51 -4.52 5.65
N LEU A 13 5.18 -4.43 5.61
CA LEU A 13 4.36 -5.01 4.55
C LEU A 13 4.54 -4.29 3.20
N CYS A 14 4.79 -2.98 3.21
CA CYS A 14 5.10 -2.22 2.00
C CYS A 14 6.45 -2.59 1.40
N ILE A 15 7.44 -2.91 2.24
CA ILE A 15 8.77 -3.37 1.78
C ILE A 15 8.66 -4.79 1.21
N SER A 16 8.01 -5.69 1.93
CA SER A 16 7.79 -7.06 1.45
C SER A 16 6.59 -7.72 2.15
N SER A 17 5.49 -7.81 1.41
CA SER A 17 4.28 -8.52 1.83
C SER A 17 4.40 -10.05 1.72
N GLN A 18 5.45 -10.57 1.06
CA GLN A 18 5.65 -12.01 0.83
C GLN A 18 6.44 -12.70 1.94
N GLY A 19 6.88 -11.96 2.97
CA GLY A 19 7.56 -12.53 4.13
C GLY A 19 6.62 -13.38 5.00
N SER A 20 7.15 -14.41 5.65
CA SER A 20 6.39 -15.12 6.68
C SER A 20 6.04 -14.16 7.81
N TYR A 21 4.77 -14.11 8.24
CA TYR A 21 4.37 -13.31 9.42
C TYR A 21 5.23 -13.61 10.65
N ARG A 22 5.79 -14.82 10.79
CA ARG A 22 6.73 -15.15 11.87
C ARG A 22 8.02 -14.33 11.81
N GLN A 23 8.54 -14.08 10.61
CA GLN A 23 9.76 -13.29 10.42
C GLN A 23 9.49 -11.81 10.69
N ILE A 24 8.37 -11.28 10.17
CA ILE A 24 7.95 -9.90 10.42
C ILE A 24 7.73 -9.68 11.92
N ALA A 25 7.05 -10.61 12.59
CA ALA A 25 6.83 -10.57 14.04
C ALA A 25 8.14 -10.54 14.82
N ARG A 26 9.14 -11.34 14.41
CA ARG A 26 10.48 -11.34 15.01
C ARG A 26 11.20 -10.01 14.82
N ARG A 27 11.15 -9.41 13.62
CA ARG A 27 11.74 -8.08 13.35
C ARG A 27 11.10 -6.97 14.17
N LEU A 28 9.78 -7.05 14.35
CA LEU A 28 9.01 -6.07 15.11
C LEU A 28 9.02 -6.30 16.63
N GLY A 29 9.55 -7.45 17.10
CA GLY A 29 9.59 -7.79 18.52
C GLY A 29 8.21 -8.12 19.11
N VAL A 30 7.29 -8.64 18.29
CA VAL A 30 5.91 -8.95 18.71
C VAL A 30 5.59 -10.42 18.52
N HIS A 31 4.59 -10.92 19.26
CA HIS A 31 4.12 -12.29 19.07
C HIS A 31 3.41 -12.44 17.71
N PRO A 32 3.59 -13.56 16.97
CA PRO A 32 2.98 -13.73 15.65
C PRO A 32 1.46 -13.60 15.62
N THR A 33 0.76 -14.07 16.67
CA THR A 33 -0.71 -13.94 16.75
C THR A 33 -1.14 -12.47 16.89
N THR A 34 -0.39 -11.65 17.62
CA THR A 34 -0.62 -10.21 17.74
C THR A 34 -0.50 -9.53 16.39
N LEU A 35 0.56 -9.85 15.63
CA LEU A 35 0.75 -9.33 14.28
C LEU A 35 -0.42 -9.68 13.35
N ILE A 36 -0.84 -10.95 13.32
CA ILE A 36 -1.95 -11.40 12.47
C ILE A 36 -3.25 -10.67 12.81
N GLN A 37 -3.57 -10.55 14.10
CA GLN A 37 -4.78 -9.85 14.52
C GLN A 37 -4.75 -8.36 14.13
N ARG A 38 -3.58 -7.73 14.26
CA ARG A 38 -3.36 -6.33 13.87
C ARG A 38 -3.57 -6.14 12.38
N ILE A 39 -2.94 -6.99 11.55
CA ILE A 39 -3.10 -6.95 10.08
C ILE A 39 -4.57 -7.10 9.70
N LYS A 40 -5.27 -8.10 10.26
CA LYS A 40 -6.70 -8.32 9.99
C LYS A 40 -7.55 -7.09 10.35
N ASN A 41 -7.29 -6.48 11.50
CA ASN A 41 -7.99 -5.26 11.91
C ASN A 41 -7.69 -4.07 10.96
N LEU A 42 -6.48 -3.97 10.39
CA LEU A 42 -6.12 -2.94 9.43
C LEU A 42 -6.79 -3.16 8.07
N GLU A 43 -6.97 -4.42 7.66
CA GLU A 43 -7.73 -4.80 6.46
C GLU A 43 -9.22 -4.51 6.63
N GLU A 44 -9.82 -4.91 7.76
CA GLU A 44 -11.24 -4.65 8.08
C GLU A 44 -11.57 -3.15 8.12
N LYS A 45 -10.62 -2.33 8.58
CA LYS A 45 -10.75 -0.86 8.56
C LYS A 45 -10.51 -0.23 7.17
N GLY A 46 -10.17 -1.04 6.16
CA GLY A 46 -9.87 -0.55 4.81
C GLY A 46 -8.55 0.23 4.70
N ILE A 47 -7.68 0.15 5.71
CA ILE A 47 -6.38 0.81 5.72
C ILE A 47 -5.40 0.02 4.84
N ILE A 48 -5.34 -1.29 5.04
CA ILE A 48 -4.73 -2.21 4.08
C ILE A 48 -5.81 -2.59 3.07
N ARG A 49 -5.67 -2.10 1.84
CA ARG A 49 -6.67 -2.30 0.77
C ARG A 49 -6.40 -3.51 -0.12
N GLY A 50 -5.24 -4.14 0.04
CA GLY A 50 -4.86 -5.32 -0.72
C GLY A 50 -3.35 -5.44 -0.88
N TYR A 51 -2.94 -6.58 -1.40
CA TYR A 51 -1.55 -6.94 -1.65
C TYR A 51 -1.30 -7.00 -3.15
N ARG A 52 -0.15 -6.49 -3.59
CA ARG A 52 0.22 -6.42 -5.00
C ARG A 52 1.61 -6.98 -5.20
N ALA A 53 1.84 -7.61 -6.35
CA ALA A 53 3.19 -7.94 -6.77
C ALA A 53 3.98 -6.65 -7.02
N ASN A 54 5.25 -6.64 -6.61
CA ASN A 54 6.19 -5.61 -7.03
C ASN A 54 6.74 -6.03 -8.40
N VAL A 55 6.32 -5.32 -9.45
CA VAL A 55 6.52 -5.73 -10.84
C VAL A 55 7.53 -4.80 -11.51
N ASP A 56 8.49 -5.38 -12.20
CA ASP A 56 9.39 -4.67 -13.10
C ASP A 56 8.68 -4.46 -14.45
N TYR A 57 8.15 -3.26 -14.66
CA TYR A 57 7.41 -2.93 -15.87
C TYR A 57 8.29 -2.87 -17.12
N LEU A 58 9.58 -2.55 -17.00
CA LEU A 58 10.50 -2.55 -18.15
C LEU A 58 10.66 -3.97 -18.69
N LYS A 59 10.78 -4.96 -17.80
CA LYS A 59 10.84 -6.39 -18.19
C LYS A 59 9.54 -6.94 -18.74
N LEU A 60 8.41 -6.27 -18.49
CA LEU A 60 7.12 -6.61 -19.11
C LEU A 60 6.96 -6.02 -20.53
N GLY A 61 7.96 -5.30 -21.04
CA GLY A 61 7.91 -4.69 -22.37
C GLY A 61 7.26 -3.30 -22.38
N TYR A 62 7.01 -2.69 -21.22
CA TYR A 62 6.66 -1.27 -21.18
C TYR A 62 7.93 -0.45 -21.41
N GLU A 63 7.94 0.34 -22.47
CA GLU A 63 9.16 1.02 -22.94
C GLU A 63 9.47 2.30 -22.16
N PHE A 64 8.47 2.94 -21.56
CA PHE A 64 8.65 4.15 -20.79
C PHE A 64 7.58 4.29 -19.69
N MET A 65 7.93 5.02 -18.64
CA MET A 65 7.02 5.46 -17.59
C MET A 65 6.90 6.98 -17.68
N ALA A 66 5.67 7.49 -17.73
CA ALA A 66 5.41 8.91 -17.80
C ALA A 66 4.61 9.37 -16.59
N LEU A 67 5.01 10.52 -16.03
CA LEU A 67 4.19 11.27 -15.09
C LEU A 67 3.59 12.45 -15.84
N VAL A 68 2.26 12.47 -15.96
CA VAL A 68 1.55 13.51 -16.72
C VAL A 68 0.99 14.53 -15.73
N HIS A 69 1.42 15.78 -15.88
CA HIS A 69 0.83 16.89 -15.14
C HIS A 69 -0.21 17.57 -16.03
N ILE A 70 -1.46 17.62 -15.56
CA ILE A 70 -2.57 18.25 -16.29
C ILE A 70 -2.83 19.60 -15.65
N TYR A 71 -2.72 20.66 -16.45
CA TYR A 71 -3.16 21.99 -16.05
C TYR A 71 -4.56 22.23 -16.58
N VAL A 72 -5.42 22.73 -15.71
CA VAL A 72 -6.80 23.07 -16.04
C VAL A 72 -7.05 24.51 -15.63
N GLU A 73 -7.62 25.28 -16.55
CA GLU A 73 -8.14 26.61 -16.26
C GLU A 73 -9.56 26.46 -15.71
N GLY A 74 -9.80 26.98 -14.50
CA GLY A 74 -11.09 26.89 -13.83
C GLY A 74 -11.19 25.77 -12.78
N ASP A 75 -12.42 25.34 -12.46
CA ASP A 75 -12.66 24.32 -11.43
C ASP A 75 -12.32 22.91 -11.92
N VAL A 76 -11.45 22.23 -11.19
CA VAL A 76 -11.00 20.86 -11.47
C VAL A 76 -12.17 19.88 -11.46
N LEU A 77 -13.17 20.07 -10.59
CA LEU A 77 -14.34 19.18 -10.47
C LEU A 77 -15.23 19.27 -11.72
N ASP A 78 -15.40 20.47 -12.28
CA ASP A 78 -16.16 20.68 -13.50
C ASP A 78 -15.51 19.99 -14.70
N VAL A 79 -14.18 20.08 -14.81
CA VAL A 79 -13.45 19.40 -15.88
C VAL A 79 -13.48 17.88 -15.70
N GLN A 80 -13.34 17.37 -14.47
CA GLN A 80 -13.43 15.94 -14.19
C GLN A 80 -14.78 15.34 -14.60
N SER A 81 -15.89 16.09 -14.40
CA SER A 81 -17.24 15.62 -14.75
C SER A 81 -17.45 15.41 -16.26
N LYS A 82 -16.68 16.11 -17.11
CA LYS A 82 -16.79 16.07 -18.58
C LYS A 82 -15.91 14.99 -19.23
N ILE A 83 -14.94 14.43 -18.50
CA ILE A 83 -14.00 13.41 -18.99
C ILE A 83 -14.46 11.98 -18.66
N LYS A 84 -15.48 11.84 -17.81
CA LYS A 84 -16.16 10.56 -17.56
C LYS A 84 -17.13 10.21 -18.66
#